data_AF-A0AAN6U281-F1
#
_entry.id   AF-A0AAN6U281-F1
#
_cell.length_a   1.000
_cell.length_b   1.000
_cell.length_c   1.000
_cell.angle_alpha   90.00
_cell.angle_beta   90.00
_cell.angle_gamma   90.00
#
_symmetry.space_group_name_H-M   'P 1'
#
loop_
_entity.id
_entity.type
_entity.pdbx_description
1 polymer ?
#
loop_
_entity_poly.entity_id
_entity_poly.type
_entity_poly.pdbx_seq_one_letter_code
_entity_poly.pdbx_strand_id
1 'polypeptide(L)'
;MEIAAAADKSIKYQPNIVVINVGTNDCMQNCKIDELQARYRALLDKLFSQIPGVTIILTNVLPGTVQGIVDNRGSVNEQIRALVSDTRYNEQPKVVLTDVDAPATVFTKRHFVSDGIHLNDDGHKHGLYDMLCISPNGDAHVSINNYDGTFMGPQFWKSNEGSPQAQVRLADIDGDGRADYCTIADNGDITCWGNWGSGDLPVGWNPLGVVSTAKGMRNVDGVCFAERQW
;
A
#
# COMPACT_ATOMS: atom_id res chain seq x y z
N MET A 1 -8.68 -17.45 -5.28
CA MET A 1 -7.22 -17.70 -5.34
C MET A 1 -6.68 -17.56 -3.92
N GLU A 2 -5.77 -18.44 -3.47
CA GLU A 2 -5.28 -18.37 -2.10
C GLU A 2 -4.43 -17.10 -1.88
N ILE A 3 -4.78 -16.31 -0.86
CA ILE A 3 -4.17 -15.01 -0.54
C ILE A 3 -2.63 -15.12 -0.43
N ALA A 4 -2.12 -16.24 0.08
CA ALA A 4 -0.69 -16.48 0.30
C ALA A 4 0.13 -16.82 -0.96
N ALA A 5 -0.51 -17.25 -2.04
CA ALA A 5 0.18 -17.65 -3.28
C ALA A 5 0.61 -16.45 -4.12
N ALA A 6 -0.13 -15.33 -4.03
CA ALA A 6 0.24 -14.10 -4.73
C ALA A 6 1.58 -13.52 -4.22
N ALA A 7 1.83 -13.63 -2.91
CA ALA A 7 3.05 -13.12 -2.28
C ALA A 7 4.34 -13.80 -2.77
N ASP A 8 4.29 -15.07 -3.20
CA ASP A 8 5.48 -15.82 -3.65
C ASP A 8 6.20 -15.16 -4.83
N LYS A 9 5.45 -14.45 -5.69
CA LYS A 9 6.02 -13.72 -6.82
C LYS A 9 6.89 -12.54 -6.38
N SER A 10 6.68 -12.04 -5.17
CA SER A 10 7.27 -10.80 -4.65
C SER A 10 8.31 -11.03 -3.56
N ILE A 11 8.23 -12.13 -2.80
CA ILE A 11 9.15 -12.43 -1.67
C ILE A 11 10.62 -12.42 -2.10
N LYS A 12 10.94 -12.89 -3.31
CA LYS A 12 12.31 -12.94 -3.84
C LYS A 12 13.01 -11.57 -3.93
N TYR A 13 12.25 -10.48 -3.91
CA TYR A 13 12.79 -9.12 -3.97
C TYR A 13 13.12 -8.54 -2.59
N GLN A 14 12.78 -9.26 -1.51
CA GLN A 14 13.06 -8.87 -0.13
C GLN A 14 12.64 -7.42 0.19
N PRO A 15 11.36 -7.05 -0.01
CA PRO A 15 10.88 -5.69 0.20
C PRO A 15 10.93 -5.30 1.69
N ASN A 16 11.28 -4.05 1.98
CA ASN A 16 11.21 -3.51 3.34
C ASN A 16 9.79 -3.03 3.72
N ILE A 17 8.93 -2.75 2.73
CA ILE A 17 7.52 -2.37 2.92
C ILE A 17 6.65 -3.22 1.99
N VAL A 18 5.53 -3.75 2.50
CA VAL A 18 4.53 -4.48 1.73
C VAL A 18 3.15 -3.89 1.99
N VAL A 19 2.49 -3.38 0.96
CA VAL A 19 1.08 -2.94 1.03
C VAL A 19 0.17 -4.08 0.59
N ILE A 20 -0.89 -4.37 1.35
CA ILE A 20 -1.80 -5.49 1.09
C ILE A 20 -3.25 -4.98 1.08
N ASN A 21 -3.83 -4.93 -0.12
CA ASN A 21 -5.28 -4.79 -0.32
C ASN A 21 -5.79 -6.07 -0.97
N VAL A 22 -6.34 -6.97 -0.16
CA VAL A 22 -6.85 -8.27 -0.61
C VAL A 22 -8.19 -8.55 0.10
N GLY A 23 -9.06 -9.35 -0.51
CA GLY A 23 -10.37 -9.73 0.06
C GLY A 23 -11.58 -9.34 -0.78
N THR A 24 -11.42 -8.47 -1.78
CA THR A 24 -12.51 -8.11 -2.73
C THR A 24 -13.05 -9.34 -3.46
N ASN A 25 -12.15 -10.24 -3.91
CA ASN A 25 -12.53 -11.49 -4.58
C ASN A 25 -13.24 -12.45 -3.63
N ASP A 26 -12.79 -12.54 -2.38
CA ASP A 26 -13.40 -13.36 -1.34
C ASP A 26 -14.83 -12.89 -1.08
N CYS A 27 -15.04 -11.57 -0.95
CA CYS A 27 -16.36 -10.98 -0.81
C CYS A 27 -17.24 -11.27 -2.03
N MET A 28 -16.75 -10.99 -3.24
CA MET A 28 -17.50 -11.19 -4.48
C MET A 28 -17.93 -12.65 -4.67
N GLN A 29 -17.06 -13.60 -4.33
CA GLN A 29 -17.29 -15.03 -4.53
C GLN A 29 -17.89 -15.73 -3.32
N ASN A 30 -18.16 -14.99 -2.23
CA ASN A 30 -18.54 -15.54 -0.92
C ASN A 30 -17.60 -16.67 -0.47
N CYS A 31 -16.30 -16.50 -0.68
CA CYS A 31 -15.31 -17.56 -0.54
C CYS A 31 -14.70 -17.52 0.86
N LYS A 32 -15.06 -18.50 1.70
CA LYS A 32 -14.42 -18.75 3.01
C LYS A 32 -14.29 -17.48 3.86
N ILE A 33 -15.38 -16.72 3.97
CA ILE A 33 -15.42 -15.45 4.71
C ILE A 33 -15.03 -15.67 6.18
N ASP A 34 -15.54 -16.73 6.82
CA ASP A 34 -15.24 -17.05 8.22
C ASP A 34 -13.79 -17.50 8.47
N GLU A 35 -13.08 -17.96 7.44
CA GLU A 35 -11.67 -18.36 7.53
C GLU A 35 -10.71 -17.22 7.14
N LEU A 36 -11.21 -16.03 6.79
CA LEU A 36 -10.39 -14.96 6.22
C LEU A 36 -9.28 -14.51 7.18
N GLN A 37 -9.60 -14.31 8.47
CA GLN A 37 -8.59 -13.93 9.45
C GLN A 37 -7.44 -14.96 9.56
N ALA A 38 -7.76 -16.26 9.53
CA ALA A 38 -6.76 -17.32 9.60
C ALA A 38 -5.85 -17.31 8.35
N ARG A 39 -6.42 -17.08 7.17
CA ARG A 39 -5.65 -16.99 5.91
C ARG A 39 -4.75 -15.75 5.88
N TYR A 40 -5.22 -14.62 6.42
CA TYR A 40 -4.39 -13.43 6.58
C TYR A 40 -3.23 -13.66 7.55
N ARG A 41 -3.45 -14.35 8.67
CA ARG A 41 -2.35 -14.71 9.60
C ARG A 41 -1.28 -15.53 8.90
N ALA A 42 -1.68 -16.56 8.15
CA ALA A 42 -0.74 -17.38 7.39
C ALA A 42 0.06 -16.57 6.35
N LEU A 43 -0.56 -15.57 5.70
CA LEU A 43 0.15 -14.64 4.82
C LEU A 43 1.19 -13.81 5.58
N LEU A 44 0.79 -13.19 6.70
CA LEU A 44 1.67 -12.33 7.49
C LEU A 44 2.85 -13.12 8.05
N ASP A 45 2.60 -14.31 8.61
CA ASP A 45 3.64 -15.21 9.13
C ASP A 45 4.63 -15.60 8.02
N LYS A 46 4.14 -15.85 6.81
CA LYS A 46 4.97 -16.14 5.63
C LYS A 46 5.84 -14.94 5.24
N LEU A 47 5.28 -13.74 5.22
CA LEU A 47 6.03 -12.52 4.89
C LEU A 47 7.10 -12.22 5.95
N PHE A 48 6.77 -12.30 7.23
CA PHE A 48 7.73 -12.04 8.31
C PHE A 48 8.84 -13.09 8.38
N SER A 49 8.54 -14.36 8.10
CA SER A 49 9.55 -15.43 8.09
C SER A 49 10.48 -15.37 6.88
N GLN A 50 9.98 -14.93 5.72
CA GLN A 50 10.75 -14.94 4.47
C GLN A 50 11.35 -13.59 4.11
N ILE A 51 10.94 -12.50 4.77
CA ILE A 51 11.44 -11.15 4.50
C ILE A 51 11.84 -10.48 5.83
N PRO A 52 13.06 -10.75 6.31
CA PRO A 52 13.54 -10.19 7.56
C PRO A 52 13.45 -8.66 7.56
N GLY A 53 12.78 -8.10 8.56
CA GLY A 53 12.69 -6.65 8.71
C GLY A 53 11.50 -5.97 8.04
N VAL A 54 10.69 -6.68 7.25
CA VAL A 54 9.55 -6.11 6.51
C VAL A 54 8.55 -5.38 7.41
N THR A 55 8.08 -4.23 6.96
CA THR A 55 6.90 -3.53 7.47
C THR A 55 5.74 -3.78 6.51
N ILE A 56 4.55 -4.04 7.04
CA ILE A 56 3.35 -4.38 6.29
C ILE A 56 2.32 -3.28 6.54
N ILE A 57 1.76 -2.74 5.47
CA ILE A 57 0.61 -1.85 5.50
C ILE A 57 -0.57 -2.67 4.99
N LEU A 58 -1.49 -3.02 5.88
CA LEU A 58 -2.75 -3.65 5.52
C LEU A 58 -3.79 -2.58 5.21
N THR A 59 -4.63 -2.81 4.22
CA THR A 59 -5.82 -2.01 4.01
C THR A 59 -7.05 -2.87 4.21
N ASN A 60 -8.14 -2.27 4.66
CA ASN A 60 -9.46 -2.89 4.59
C ASN A 60 -9.90 -3.02 3.11
N VAL A 61 -10.85 -3.91 2.83
CA VAL A 61 -11.40 -4.10 1.48
C VAL A 61 -12.13 -2.83 1.07
N LEU A 62 -11.94 -2.38 -0.17
CA LEU A 62 -12.64 -1.23 -0.76
C LEU A 62 -14.15 -1.45 -0.83
N PRO A 63 -14.97 -0.39 -0.81
CA PRO A 63 -16.37 -0.51 -1.22
C PRO A 63 -16.46 -1.04 -2.65
N GLY A 64 -17.62 -1.55 -3.01
CA GLY A 64 -17.93 -1.98 -4.37
C GLY A 64 -19.44 -2.07 -4.52
N THR A 65 -19.93 -2.05 -5.76
CA THR A 65 -21.36 -2.10 -6.05
C THR A 65 -21.86 -3.49 -6.40
N VAL A 66 -20.95 -4.47 -6.53
CA VAL A 66 -21.31 -5.87 -6.75
C VAL A 66 -21.87 -6.47 -5.47
N GLN A 67 -22.97 -7.23 -5.58
CA GLN A 67 -23.75 -7.71 -4.43
C GLN A 67 -22.91 -8.47 -3.40
N GLY A 68 -22.02 -9.38 -3.83
CA GLY A 68 -21.15 -10.11 -2.90
C GLY A 68 -20.21 -9.20 -2.10
N ILE A 69 -19.77 -8.07 -2.67
CA ILE A 69 -18.99 -7.06 -1.92
C ILE A 69 -19.88 -6.37 -0.89
N VAL A 70 -21.07 -5.92 -1.30
CA VAL A 70 -22.04 -5.27 -0.41
C VAL A 70 -22.38 -6.16 0.79
N ASP A 71 -22.57 -7.46 0.56
CA ASP A 71 -23.00 -8.42 1.57
C ASP A 71 -21.88 -8.80 2.55
N ASN A 72 -20.67 -9.04 2.04
CA ASN A 72 -19.60 -9.67 2.83
C ASN A 72 -18.56 -8.70 3.39
N ARG A 73 -18.40 -7.52 2.78
CA ARG A 73 -17.33 -6.58 3.11
C ARG A 73 -17.32 -6.16 4.59
N GLY A 74 -18.49 -5.96 5.19
CA GLY A 74 -18.59 -5.57 6.60
C GLY A 74 -17.89 -6.58 7.51
N SER A 75 -18.25 -7.87 7.37
CA SER A 75 -17.63 -8.97 8.12
C SER A 75 -16.14 -9.09 7.84
N VAL A 76 -15.72 -8.98 6.57
CA VAL A 76 -14.31 -9.05 6.20
C VAL A 76 -13.48 -7.91 6.81
N ASN A 77 -13.96 -6.67 6.74
CA ASN A 77 -13.25 -5.53 7.30
C ASN A 77 -13.20 -5.58 8.83
N GLU A 78 -14.23 -6.10 9.50
CA GLU A 78 -14.18 -6.38 10.94
C GLU A 78 -13.10 -7.40 11.29
N GLN A 79 -12.97 -8.48 10.51
CA GLN A 79 -11.93 -9.48 10.71
C GLN A 79 -10.51 -8.94 10.51
N ILE A 80 -10.30 -8.06 9.53
CA ILE A 80 -9.01 -7.39 9.28
C ILE A 80 -8.67 -6.43 10.42
N ARG A 81 -9.64 -5.62 10.90
CA ARG A 81 -9.43 -4.76 12.07
C ARG A 81 -9.08 -5.55 13.32
N ALA A 82 -9.80 -6.65 13.56
CA ALA A 82 -9.53 -7.56 14.68
C ALA A 82 -8.18 -8.27 14.56
N LEU A 83 -7.68 -8.48 13.34
CA LEU A 83 -6.35 -9.05 13.12
C LEU A 83 -5.26 -8.08 13.57
N VAL A 84 -5.32 -6.81 13.16
CA VAL A 84 -4.28 -5.82 13.46
C VAL A 84 -4.28 -5.43 14.94
N SER A 85 -5.43 -5.51 15.61
CA SER A 85 -5.52 -5.29 17.06
C SER A 85 -5.07 -6.49 17.91
N ASP A 86 -4.75 -7.64 17.30
CA ASP A 86 -4.16 -8.78 18.02
C ASP A 86 -2.80 -8.39 18.61
N THR A 87 -2.62 -8.67 19.91
CA THR A 87 -1.40 -8.39 20.68
C THR A 87 -0.10 -8.82 19.99
N ARG A 88 -0.14 -9.87 19.15
CA ARG A 88 1.02 -10.34 18.37
C ARG A 88 1.60 -9.30 17.42
N TYR A 89 0.76 -8.39 16.90
CA TYR A 89 1.18 -7.31 16.01
C TYR A 89 1.29 -5.96 16.71
N ASN A 90 0.63 -5.82 17.86
CA ASN A 90 0.66 -4.58 18.65
C ASN A 90 2.01 -4.39 19.38
N GLU A 91 2.70 -5.47 19.73
CA GLU A 91 3.99 -5.41 20.45
C GLU A 91 5.22 -5.29 19.52
N GLN A 92 5.04 -5.43 18.21
CA GLN A 92 6.05 -5.20 17.18
C GLN A 92 5.39 -4.46 15.99
N PRO A 93 5.43 -3.10 15.92
CA PRO A 93 4.58 -2.30 15.02
C PRO A 93 5.07 -2.32 13.57
N LYS A 94 5.17 -3.52 13.00
CA LYS A 94 5.47 -3.80 11.61
C LYS A 94 4.22 -4.17 10.82
N VAL A 95 3.03 -4.07 11.42
CA VAL A 95 1.76 -4.13 10.70
C VAL A 95 0.98 -2.86 11.03
N VAL A 96 0.70 -2.05 10.01
CA VAL A 96 -0.09 -0.82 10.11
C VAL A 96 -1.38 -1.03 9.34
N LEU A 97 -2.53 -0.66 9.91
CA LEU A 97 -3.79 -0.64 9.20
C LEU A 97 -4.03 0.76 8.61
N THR A 98 -4.22 0.83 7.30
CA THR A 98 -4.82 1.97 6.62
C THR A 98 -6.31 1.69 6.44
N ASP A 99 -7.14 2.29 7.28
CA ASP A 99 -8.59 2.08 7.24
C ASP A 99 -9.23 2.96 6.17
N VAL A 100 -9.59 2.33 5.06
CA VAL A 100 -10.15 2.98 3.87
C VAL A 100 -11.63 3.37 4.05
N ASP A 101 -12.24 2.96 5.17
CA ASP A 101 -13.57 3.44 5.59
C ASP A 101 -13.50 4.76 6.37
N ALA A 102 -12.31 5.31 6.65
CA ALA A 102 -12.16 6.51 7.46
C ALA A 102 -11.58 7.67 6.62
N PRO A 103 -12.36 8.74 6.35
CA PRO A 103 -13.78 8.91 6.64
C PRO A 103 -14.70 8.12 5.68
N ALA A 104 -15.91 7.76 6.14
CA ALA A 104 -16.84 6.83 5.47
C ALA A 104 -17.42 7.32 4.11
N THR A 105 -16.95 8.46 3.63
CA THR A 105 -17.43 9.12 2.40
C THR A 105 -16.37 9.23 1.31
N VAL A 106 -15.17 8.70 1.53
CA VAL A 106 -14.08 8.78 0.55
C VAL A 106 -14.44 8.04 -0.74
N PHE A 107 -15.12 6.89 -0.65
CA PHE A 107 -15.48 6.10 -1.83
C PHE A 107 -17.00 6.08 -2.09
N THR A 108 -17.40 6.53 -3.28
CA THR A 108 -18.80 6.50 -3.74
C THR A 108 -18.91 5.77 -5.07
N LYS A 109 -20.12 5.49 -5.56
CA LYS A 109 -20.33 4.86 -6.87
C LYS A 109 -19.63 5.58 -8.02
N ARG A 110 -19.40 6.91 -7.91
CA ARG A 110 -18.69 7.67 -8.96
C ARG A 110 -17.21 7.31 -9.07
N HIS A 111 -16.64 6.67 -8.05
CA HIS A 111 -15.21 6.33 -7.96
C HIS A 111 -14.88 4.98 -8.59
N PHE A 112 -15.87 4.28 -9.15
CA PHE A 112 -15.70 2.98 -9.78
C PHE A 112 -15.93 3.06 -11.29
N VAL A 113 -15.26 2.19 -12.05
CA VAL A 113 -15.63 1.93 -13.44
C VAL A 113 -16.94 1.11 -13.50
N SER A 114 -17.44 0.84 -14.70
CA SER A 114 -18.75 0.21 -14.90
C SER A 114 -18.90 -1.19 -14.30
N ASP A 115 -17.81 -1.88 -13.98
CA ASP A 115 -17.85 -3.19 -13.31
C ASP A 115 -18.22 -3.11 -11.82
N GLY A 116 -18.13 -1.93 -11.21
CA GLY A 116 -18.48 -1.73 -9.81
C GLY A 116 -17.52 -2.35 -8.80
N ILE A 117 -16.32 -2.74 -9.25
CA ILE A 117 -15.27 -3.37 -8.44
C ILE A 117 -13.99 -2.54 -8.51
N HIS A 118 -13.60 -2.12 -9.71
CA HIS A 118 -12.36 -1.39 -9.94
C HIS A 118 -12.58 0.10 -9.84
N LEU A 119 -11.62 0.79 -9.23
CA LEU A 119 -11.64 2.24 -9.17
C LEU A 119 -11.45 2.81 -10.58
N ASN A 120 -12.05 3.96 -10.84
CA ASN A 120 -11.71 4.77 -12.01
C ASN A 120 -10.62 5.79 -11.63
N ASP A 121 -10.19 6.59 -12.60
CA ASP A 121 -9.15 7.61 -12.41
C ASP A 121 -9.40 8.52 -11.19
N ASP A 122 -10.66 8.83 -10.91
CA ASP A 122 -11.04 9.69 -9.80
C ASP A 122 -11.05 8.92 -8.47
N GLY A 123 -11.45 7.66 -8.46
CA GLY A 123 -11.29 6.77 -7.31
C GLY A 123 -9.83 6.50 -6.95
N HIS A 124 -8.94 6.38 -7.93
CA HIS A 124 -7.51 6.19 -7.67
C HIS A 124 -6.85 7.40 -7.01
N LYS A 125 -7.38 8.62 -7.19
CA LYS A 125 -6.96 9.83 -6.44
C LYS A 125 -7.31 9.77 -4.95
N HIS A 126 -8.04 8.75 -4.52
CA HIS A 126 -8.34 8.49 -3.12
C HIS A 126 -7.50 7.35 -2.54
N GLY A 127 -6.51 6.87 -3.30
CA GLY A 127 -5.30 6.19 -2.83
C GLY A 127 -5.47 4.77 -2.34
N LEU A 128 -5.44 3.77 -3.23
CA LEU A 128 -5.12 2.37 -2.88
C LEU A 128 -4.45 1.66 -4.07
N TYR A 129 -3.22 1.20 -3.87
CA TYR A 129 -2.31 0.76 -4.95
C TYR A 129 -1.93 -0.71 -4.93
N ASP A 130 -1.42 -1.07 -6.10
CA ASP A 130 -0.41 -2.06 -6.46
C ASP A 130 0.72 -2.32 -5.45
N MET A 131 1.41 -3.45 -5.61
CA MET A 131 2.61 -3.73 -4.81
C MET A 131 3.79 -2.91 -5.31
N LEU A 132 4.26 -1.94 -4.52
CA LEU A 132 5.47 -1.18 -4.77
C LEU A 132 6.65 -1.76 -3.96
N CYS A 133 7.73 -2.09 -4.64
CA CYS A 133 8.96 -2.63 -4.08
C CYS A 133 10.10 -1.65 -4.28
N ILE A 134 10.77 -1.27 -3.21
CA ILE A 134 12.03 -0.52 -3.26
C ILE A 134 13.16 -1.54 -3.16
N SER A 135 13.98 -1.65 -4.19
CA SER A 135 15.14 -2.56 -4.21
C SER A 135 16.28 -2.02 -3.32
N PRO A 136 17.30 -2.82 -2.96
CA PRO A 136 18.36 -2.39 -2.04
C PRO A 136 19.10 -1.11 -2.45
N ASN A 137 19.24 -0.87 -3.76
CA ASN A 137 19.85 0.37 -4.26
C ASN A 137 18.91 1.58 -4.20
N GLY A 138 17.62 1.40 -3.90
CA GLY A 138 16.60 2.45 -3.83
C GLY A 138 15.69 2.54 -5.06
N ASP A 139 15.95 1.76 -6.13
CA ASP A 139 15.09 1.78 -7.32
C ASP A 139 13.73 1.20 -6.97
N ALA A 140 12.68 1.88 -7.42
CA ALA A 140 11.31 1.51 -7.14
C ALA A 140 10.69 0.77 -8.34
N HIS A 141 9.98 -0.31 -8.03
CA HIS A 141 9.29 -1.14 -9.00
C HIS A 141 7.86 -1.44 -8.54
N VAL A 142 6.90 -1.35 -9.46
CA VAL A 142 5.48 -1.59 -9.17
C VAL A 142 5.00 -2.87 -9.86
N SER A 143 4.33 -3.75 -9.13
CA SER A 143 3.62 -4.90 -9.70
C SER A 143 2.16 -4.53 -9.87
N ILE A 144 1.73 -4.35 -11.11
CA ILE A 144 0.43 -3.82 -11.47
C ILE A 144 -0.62 -4.94 -11.40
N ASN A 145 -1.73 -4.70 -10.72
CA ASN A 145 -2.85 -5.64 -10.69
C ASN A 145 -3.54 -5.70 -12.06
N ASN A 146 -3.71 -6.91 -12.62
CA ASN A 146 -4.42 -7.12 -13.88
C ASN A 146 -5.94 -7.12 -13.74
N TYR A 147 -6.46 -6.85 -12.54
CA TYR A 147 -7.89 -6.78 -12.26
C TYR A 147 -8.63 -8.14 -12.41
N ASP A 148 -7.86 -9.24 -12.47
CA ASP A 148 -8.36 -10.63 -12.58
C ASP A 148 -7.80 -11.56 -11.48
N GLY A 149 -7.16 -10.98 -10.46
CA GLY A 149 -6.46 -11.72 -9.40
C GLY A 149 -5.03 -12.14 -9.78
N THR A 150 -4.53 -11.72 -10.93
CA THR A 150 -3.11 -11.82 -11.30
C THR A 150 -2.43 -10.46 -11.27
N PHE A 151 -1.09 -10.45 -11.21
CA PHE A 151 -0.28 -9.24 -11.25
C PHE A 151 0.69 -9.34 -12.43
N MET A 152 0.88 -8.22 -13.14
CA MET A 152 2.06 -8.03 -13.97
C MET A 152 3.28 -8.03 -13.06
N GLY A 153 4.36 -8.67 -13.53
CA GLY A 153 5.64 -8.64 -12.81
C GLY A 153 6.14 -7.20 -12.60
N PRO A 154 7.09 -6.97 -11.68
CA PRO A 154 7.51 -5.63 -11.29
C PRO A 154 7.98 -4.82 -12.50
N GLN A 155 7.25 -3.77 -12.82
CA GLN A 155 7.62 -2.76 -13.80
C GLN A 155 8.49 -1.72 -13.10
N PHE A 156 9.45 -1.14 -13.82
CA PHE A 156 10.23 -0.03 -13.29
C PHE A 156 9.31 1.18 -13.05
N TRP A 157 9.37 1.77 -11.86
CA TRP A 157 8.55 2.91 -11.45
C TRP A 157 9.38 4.20 -11.40
N LYS A 158 10.52 4.16 -10.69
CA LYS A 158 11.44 5.30 -10.56
C LYS A 158 12.85 4.85 -10.18
N SER A 159 13.85 5.60 -10.67
CA SER A 159 15.24 5.49 -10.24
C SER A 159 15.45 6.01 -8.82
N ASN A 160 16.47 5.49 -8.16
CA ASN A 160 16.78 5.74 -6.74
C ASN A 160 17.21 7.16 -6.35
N GLU A 161 17.43 8.06 -7.32
CA GLU A 161 17.97 9.41 -7.08
C GLU A 161 19.27 9.41 -6.26
N GLY A 162 20.06 8.34 -6.36
CA GLY A 162 21.31 8.15 -5.60
C GLY A 162 21.14 7.72 -4.14
N SER A 163 19.92 7.48 -3.68
CA SER A 163 19.63 7.13 -2.29
C SER A 163 19.35 5.62 -2.13
N PRO A 164 19.99 4.91 -1.19
CA PRO A 164 19.70 3.50 -0.95
C PRO A 164 18.30 3.29 -0.35
N GLN A 165 17.82 2.06 -0.40
CA GLN A 165 16.49 1.65 0.10
C GLN A 165 16.12 2.23 1.47
N ALA A 166 17.08 2.28 2.40
CA ALA A 166 16.86 2.77 3.76
C ALA A 166 16.47 4.26 3.83
N GLN A 167 16.86 5.05 2.83
CA GLN A 167 16.59 6.48 2.73
C GLN A 167 15.32 6.79 1.93
N VAL A 168 14.69 5.80 1.29
CA VAL A 168 13.50 6.00 0.45
C VAL A 168 12.23 5.96 1.29
N ARG A 169 11.31 6.87 1.01
CA ARG A 169 9.95 6.93 1.58
C ARG A 169 8.95 7.28 0.49
N LEU A 170 7.72 6.84 0.70
CA LEU A 170 6.62 7.06 -0.24
C LEU A 170 5.51 7.78 0.52
N ALA A 171 4.99 8.86 -0.04
CA ALA A 171 3.94 9.67 0.56
C ALA A 171 3.26 10.48 -0.54
N ASP A 172 1.99 10.83 -0.37
CA ASP A 172 1.33 11.83 -1.21
C ASP A 172 1.63 13.23 -0.63
N ILE A 173 2.53 13.97 -1.26
CA ILE A 173 3.03 15.26 -0.76
C ILE A 173 2.23 16.43 -1.32
N ASP A 174 1.78 16.32 -2.57
CA ASP A 174 1.04 17.38 -3.25
C ASP A 174 -0.50 17.24 -3.16
N GLY A 175 -0.99 16.12 -2.62
CA GLY A 175 -2.39 15.87 -2.33
C GLY A 175 -3.21 15.49 -3.57
N ASP A 176 -2.55 15.04 -4.64
CA ASP A 176 -3.23 14.62 -5.87
C ASP A 176 -3.73 13.17 -5.82
N GLY A 177 -3.42 12.46 -4.72
CA GLY A 177 -3.80 11.08 -4.52
C GLY A 177 -2.93 10.10 -5.30
N ARG A 178 -1.69 10.46 -5.64
CA ARG A 178 -0.63 9.60 -6.17
C ARG A 178 0.51 9.51 -5.15
N ALA A 179 1.14 8.34 -5.05
CA ALA A 179 2.34 8.21 -4.22
C ALA A 179 3.51 8.96 -4.87
N ASP A 180 4.10 9.89 -4.12
CA ASP A 180 5.34 10.56 -4.46
C ASP A 180 6.54 9.81 -3.91
N TYR A 181 7.66 9.93 -4.61
CA TYR A 181 8.90 9.34 -4.19
C TYR A 181 9.72 10.36 -3.41
N CYS A 182 10.16 10.00 -2.22
CA CYS A 182 10.95 10.87 -1.35
C CYS A 182 12.22 10.18 -0.86
N THR A 183 13.27 10.96 -0.68
CA THR A 183 14.55 10.52 -0.10
C THR A 183 14.88 11.33 1.14
N ILE A 184 15.36 10.68 2.18
CA ILE A 184 15.86 11.30 3.41
C ILE A 184 17.38 11.30 3.37
N ALA A 185 17.99 12.48 3.32
CA ALA A 185 19.43 12.62 3.44
C ALA A 185 19.91 12.31 4.87
N ASP A 186 21.21 12.06 5.07
CA ASP A 186 21.78 11.73 6.38
C ASP A 186 21.54 12.82 7.45
N ASN A 187 21.41 14.08 7.01
CA ASN A 187 21.10 15.21 7.85
C ASN A 187 19.59 15.33 8.19
N GLY A 188 18.77 14.41 7.68
CA GLY A 188 17.33 14.30 7.89
C GLY A 188 16.47 15.09 6.89
N ASP A 189 17.07 15.84 5.96
CA ASP A 189 16.32 16.61 4.97
C ASP A 189 15.57 15.68 4.00
N ILE A 190 14.35 16.05 3.65
CA ILE A 190 13.48 15.27 2.77
C ILE A 190 13.39 15.97 1.42
N THR A 191 13.80 15.27 0.37
CA THR A 191 13.60 15.70 -1.03
C THR A 191 12.57 14.79 -1.68
N CYS A 192 11.61 15.36 -2.42
CA CYS A 192 10.54 14.59 -3.05
C CYS A 192 10.39 14.90 -4.54
N TRP A 193 9.80 13.94 -5.25
CA TRP A 193 9.42 14.03 -6.65
C TRP A 193 7.95 13.62 -6.78
N GLY A 194 7.13 14.54 -7.28
CA GLY A 194 5.72 14.37 -7.54
C GLY A 194 5.48 13.41 -8.70
N ASN A 195 4.63 12.42 -8.52
CA ASN A 195 4.23 11.51 -9.60
C ASN A 195 3.18 12.18 -10.49
N TRP A 196 3.44 12.35 -11.80
CA TRP A 196 2.47 12.94 -12.73
C TRP A 196 1.98 11.95 -13.79
N GLY A 197 0.74 12.17 -14.24
CA GLY A 197 0.16 11.51 -15.41
C GLY A 197 -1.19 10.83 -15.14
N SER A 198 -1.70 10.13 -16.15
CA SER A 198 -2.95 9.36 -16.09
C SER A 198 -2.67 7.92 -16.56
N GLY A 199 -2.63 6.99 -15.61
CA GLY A 199 -2.36 5.57 -15.83
C GLY A 199 -1.71 4.88 -14.63
N ASP A 200 -1.47 3.57 -14.79
CA ASP A 200 -0.86 2.68 -13.77
C ASP A 200 0.64 2.97 -13.55
N LEU A 201 1.32 3.56 -14.55
CA LEU A 201 2.71 4.01 -14.45
C LEU A 201 2.80 5.54 -14.53
N PRO A 202 3.80 6.15 -13.86
CA PRO A 202 4.11 7.57 -14.01
C PRO A 202 4.37 7.91 -15.47
N VAL A 203 3.77 8.99 -15.95
CA VAL A 203 4.13 9.60 -17.25
C VAL A 203 5.36 10.50 -17.07
N GLY A 204 5.70 10.85 -15.82
CA GLY A 204 6.95 11.48 -15.46
C GLY A 204 7.00 11.85 -13.98
N TRP A 205 8.05 12.58 -13.61
CA TRP A 205 8.33 12.96 -12.24
C TRP A 205 8.63 14.45 -12.15
N ASN A 206 7.85 15.17 -11.35
CA ASN A 206 8.05 16.59 -11.09
C ASN A 206 8.96 16.78 -9.86
N PRO A 207 10.13 17.44 -9.97
CA PRO A 207 10.94 17.72 -8.78
C PRO A 207 10.19 18.68 -7.84
N LEU A 208 9.85 18.24 -6.64
CA LEU A 208 9.30 19.10 -5.59
C LEU A 208 10.40 19.79 -4.77
N GLY A 209 11.63 19.26 -4.86
CA GLY A 209 12.79 19.77 -4.13
C GLY A 209 12.75 19.35 -2.66
N VAL A 210 13.46 20.11 -1.81
CA VAL A 210 13.49 19.86 -0.36
C VAL A 210 12.17 20.31 0.25
N VAL A 211 11.31 19.35 0.61
CA VAL A 211 9.98 19.60 1.17
C VAL A 211 9.98 19.72 2.69
N SER A 212 11.03 19.21 3.35
CA SER A 212 11.25 19.34 4.78
C SER A 212 12.73 19.45 5.09
N THR A 213 13.08 20.39 5.96
CA THR A 213 14.43 20.49 6.52
C THR A 213 14.43 19.96 7.94
N ALA A 214 15.30 19.00 8.25
CA ALA A 214 15.36 18.41 9.58
C ALA A 214 15.98 19.35 10.62
N LYS A 215 16.65 20.44 10.19
CA LYS A 215 17.27 21.46 11.06
C LYS A 215 18.16 20.86 12.16
N GLY A 216 18.81 19.73 11.87
CA GLY A 216 19.67 19.00 12.82
C GLY A 216 18.93 18.25 13.94
N MET A 217 17.61 18.10 13.85
CA MET A 217 16.80 17.44 14.87
C MET A 217 16.63 15.94 14.66
N ARG A 218 17.00 15.39 13.48
CA ARG A 218 16.66 14.02 13.06
C ARG A 218 17.70 13.43 12.10
N ASN A 219 17.78 12.09 12.05
CA ASN A 219 18.47 11.29 11.04
C ASN A 219 17.44 10.38 10.33
N VAL A 220 17.89 9.49 9.43
CA VAL A 220 17.02 8.56 8.69
C VAL A 220 16.10 7.69 9.59
N ASP A 221 16.52 7.42 10.83
CA ASP A 221 15.76 6.62 11.80
C ASP A 221 14.70 7.43 12.55
N GLY A 222 14.83 8.76 12.59
CA GLY A 222 13.95 9.67 13.34
C GLY A 222 12.90 10.41 12.51
N VAL A 223 12.88 10.21 11.18
CA VAL A 223 11.92 10.88 10.27
C VAL A 223 10.69 10.01 10.05
N CYS A 224 9.53 10.52 10.50
CA CYS A 224 8.23 9.93 10.25
C CYS A 224 7.40 10.85 9.34
N PHE A 225 6.73 10.26 8.34
CA PHE A 225 5.63 10.90 7.64
C PHE A 225 4.35 10.72 8.47
N ALA A 226 3.58 11.79 8.63
CA ALA A 226 2.30 11.75 9.32
C ALA A 226 1.31 12.64 8.57
N GLU A 227 0.09 12.14 8.35
CA GLU A 227 -1.00 12.93 7.82
C GLU A 227 -1.46 13.98 8.85
N ARG A 228 -1.93 15.13 8.36
CA ARG A 228 -2.38 16.24 9.21
C ARG A 228 -3.72 15.88 9.85
N GLN A 229 -3.75 15.67 11.16
CA GLN A 229 -4.94 15.38 11.95
C GLN A 229 -5.27 16.58 12.85
N TRP A 230 -5.88 17.64 12.32
CA TRP A 230 -6.61 18.65 13.08
C TRP A 230 -7.50 19.50 12.19
#